data_AF-A0A948G9M3-F1
#
_entry.id   AF-A0A948G9M3-F1
#
_cell.length_a   1.000
_cell.length_b   1.000
_cell.length_c   1.000
_cell.angle_alpha   90.00
_cell.angle_beta   90.00
_cell.angle_gamma   90.00
#
_symmetry.space_group_name_H-M   'P 1'
#
loop_
_entity.id
_entity.type
_entity.pdbx_description
1 polymer ?
#
loop_
_entity_poly.entity_id
_entity_poly.type
_entity_poly.pdbx_seq_one_letter_code
_entity_poly.pdbx_strand_id
1 'polypeptide(L)'
;MLKQLKELCRKNGEIYLRIKVRPNAAKTCVKEIMSDKTVKIDLEAAPVKGKANQELIKFLAQQFDAVNCNVKIVSGAGDRVKLIKIIK
;
A
#
# COMPACT_ATOMS: atom_id res chain seq x y z
N MET A 1 8.22 -4.51 10.34
CA MET A 1 7.57 -3.18 10.29
C MET A 1 6.05 -3.26 10.14
N LEU A 2 5.46 -4.09 9.27
CA LEU A 2 3.99 -4.17 9.11
C LEU A 2 3.25 -5.13 10.08
N LYS A 3 3.91 -5.69 11.10
CA LYS A 3 3.36 -6.81 11.91
C LYS A 3 1.97 -6.51 12.50
N GLN A 4 1.83 -5.37 13.18
CA GLN A 4 0.57 -4.97 13.82
C GLN A 4 -0.57 -4.77 12.81
N LEU A 5 -0.29 -4.18 11.64
CA LEU A 5 -1.28 -3.96 10.59
C LEU A 5 -1.76 -5.27 9.97
N LYS A 6 -0.84 -6.23 9.77
CA LYS A 6 -1.21 -7.58 9.28
C LYS A 6 -2.11 -8.30 10.28
N GLU A 7 -1.82 -8.17 11.57
CA GLU A 7 -2.60 -8.82 12.63
C GLU A 7 -4.02 -8.23 12.74
N LEU A 8 -4.16 -6.91 12.63
CA LEU A 8 -5.45 -6.23 12.55
C LEU A 8 -6.28 -6.69 11.34
N CYS A 9 -5.66 -6.77 10.16
CA CYS A 9 -6.32 -7.27 8.95
C CYS A 9 -6.80 -8.71 9.12
N ARG A 10 -5.99 -9.58 9.75
CA ARG A 10 -6.39 -10.98 10.05
C ARG A 10 -7.54 -11.07 11.05
N LYS A 11 -7.60 -10.20 12.06
CA LYS A 11 -8.67 -10.20 13.07
C LYS A 11 -9.98 -9.64 12.53
N ASN A 12 -9.92 -8.59 11.70
CA ASN A 12 -11.11 -7.86 11.25
C ASN A 12 -11.61 -8.28 9.86
N GLY A 13 -10.85 -9.07 9.11
CA GLY A 13 -11.15 -9.45 7.72
C GLY A 13 -10.86 -8.33 6.70
N GLU A 14 -10.85 -7.07 7.10
CA GLU A 14 -10.40 -5.95 6.27
C GLU A 14 -9.64 -4.89 7.04
N ILE A 15 -8.85 -4.08 6.33
CA ILE A 15 -8.13 -2.93 6.87
C ILE A 15 -8.07 -1.79 5.85
N TYR A 16 -8.12 -0.55 6.36
CA TYR A 16 -7.85 0.65 5.59
C TYR A 16 -6.50 1.23 6.00
N LEU A 17 -5.65 1.49 5.02
CA LEU A 17 -4.30 2.01 5.21
C LEU A 17 -4.14 3.32 4.45
N ARG A 18 -3.66 4.34 5.15
CA ARG A 18 -3.16 5.56 4.51
C ARG A 18 -1.72 5.30 4.07
N ILE A 19 -1.47 5.42 2.77
CA ILE A 19 -0.16 5.13 2.17
C ILE A 19 0.34 6.36 1.44
N LYS A 20 1.54 6.81 1.81
CA LYS A 20 2.25 7.85 1.08
C LYS A 20 3.28 7.20 0.16
N VAL A 21 3.06 7.32 -1.15
CA VAL A 21 3.94 6.76 -2.17
C VAL A 21 5.03 7.74 -2.61
N ARG A 22 6.23 7.23 -2.82
CA ARG A 22 7.33 7.93 -3.49
C ARG A 22 7.74 7.12 -4.73
N PRO A 23 7.27 7.52 -5.93
CA PRO A 23 7.64 6.83 -7.16
C PRO A 23 9.08 7.16 -7.60
N ASN A 24 9.60 6.43 -8.59
CA ASN A 24 10.97 6.55 -9.10
C ASN A 24 12.06 6.32 -8.03
N ALA A 25 11.79 5.43 -7.07
CA ALA A 25 12.79 4.99 -6.11
C ALA A 25 13.66 3.89 -6.72
N ALA A 26 14.83 3.65 -6.11
CA ALA A 26 15.73 2.59 -6.57
C ALA A 26 15.17 1.16 -6.35
N LYS A 27 14.21 1.00 -5.43
CA LYS A 27 13.55 -0.27 -5.14
C LYS A 27 12.20 -0.07 -4.47
N THR A 28 11.27 -0.98 -4.72
CA THR A 28 9.96 -1.04 -4.05
C THR A 28 10.11 -1.52 -2.61
N CYS A 29 9.84 -0.67 -1.61
CA CYS A 29 9.93 -1.08 -0.20
C CYS A 29 9.14 -0.18 0.76
N VAL A 30 8.77 -0.74 1.92
CA VAL A 30 8.26 0.06 3.03
C VAL A 30 9.42 0.84 3.64
N LYS A 31 9.31 2.17 3.64
CA LYS A 31 10.34 3.06 4.21
C LYS A 31 10.16 3.25 5.71
N GLU A 32 8.96 3.66 6.12
CA GLU A 32 8.63 3.95 7.51
C GLU A 32 7.13 3.95 7.74
N ILE A 33 6.74 3.88 9.02
CA ILE A 33 5.38 4.15 9.47
C ILE A 33 5.43 5.43 10.28
N MET A 34 4.69 6.44 9.85
CA MET A 34 4.59 7.74 10.50
C MET A 34 3.77 7.64 11.80
N SER A 35 3.87 8.67 12.65
CA SER A 35 3.14 8.75 13.93
C SER A 35 1.62 8.69 13.78
N ASP A 36 1.08 9.15 12.64
CA ASP A 36 -0.35 9.11 12.29
C ASP A 36 -0.80 7.76 11.67
N LYS A 37 0.07 6.73 11.72
CA LYS A 37 -0.12 5.42 11.08
C LYS A 37 -0.07 5.44 9.54
N THR A 38 0.34 6.55 8.92
CA THR A 38 0.59 6.58 7.47
C THR A 38 1.82 5.75 7.13
N VAL A 39 1.70 4.83 6.17
CA VAL A 39 2.81 4.00 5.70
C VAL A 39 3.48 4.69 4.53
N LYS A 40 4.77 5.01 4.64
CA LYS A 40 5.56 5.48 3.49
C LYS A 40 6.10 4.30 2.71
N ILE A 41 5.84 4.29 1.40
CA ILE A 41 6.28 3.24 0.49
C ILE A 41 7.01 3.89 -0.69
N ASP A 42 8.24 3.47 -0.88
CA ASP A 42 9.01 3.74 -2.09
C ASP A 42 8.55 2.75 -3.16
N LEU A 43 8.30 3.25 -4.37
CA LEU A 43 7.93 2.46 -5.54
C LEU A 43 8.97 2.68 -6.63
N GLU A 44 9.40 1.60 -7.26
CA GLU A 44 10.32 1.66 -8.40
C GLU A 44 9.58 2.20 -9.63
N ALA A 45 8.33 1.77 -9.85
CA ALA A 45 7.52 2.25 -10.95
C ALA A 45 7.34 3.77 -10.95
N ALA A 46 7.49 4.31 -12.15
CA ALA A 46 7.13 5.68 -12.46
C ALA A 46 5.62 5.92 -12.31
N PRO A 47 5.19 7.16 -11.98
CA PRO A 47 3.79 7.52 -11.81
C PRO A 47 3.09 7.76 -13.18
N VAL A 48 3.45 6.99 -14.20
CA VAL A 48 2.93 7.12 -15.57
C VAL A 48 1.96 5.99 -15.88
N LYS A 49 0.84 6.31 -16.55
CA LYS A 49 -0.18 5.35 -16.99
C LYS A 49 -0.62 4.35 -15.90
N GLY A 50 -0.63 4.77 -14.62
CA GLY A 50 -1.04 3.92 -13.50
C GLY A 50 -0.05 2.81 -13.10
N LYS A 51 1.17 2.78 -13.64
CA LYS A 51 2.18 1.75 -13.29
C LYS A 51 2.48 1.72 -11.78
N ALA A 52 2.67 2.88 -11.15
CA ALA A 52 2.84 2.98 -9.71
C ALA A 52 1.63 2.43 -8.92
N ASN A 53 0.41 2.55 -9.45
CA ASN A 53 -0.79 2.01 -8.80
C ASN A 53 -0.78 0.48 -8.85
N GLN A 54 -0.46 -0.08 -10.02
CA GLN A 54 -0.37 -1.53 -10.22
C GLN A 54 0.74 -2.15 -9.36
N GLU A 55 1.92 -1.52 -9.30
CA GLU A 55 3.01 -1.98 -8.45
C GLU A 55 2.63 -1.92 -6.96
N LEU A 56 2.01 -0.83 -6.50
CA LEU A 56 1.56 -0.72 -5.12
C LEU A 56 0.58 -1.82 -4.74
N ILE A 57 -0.40 -2.10 -5.61
CA ILE A 57 -1.39 -3.17 -5.39
C ILE A 57 -0.68 -4.52 -5.25
N LYS A 58 0.21 -4.85 -6.19
CA LYS A 58 0.98 -6.11 -6.16
C LYS A 58 1.85 -6.22 -4.90
N PHE A 59 2.54 -5.13 -4.55
CA PHE A 59 3.40 -5.08 -3.37
C PHE A 59 2.60 -5.31 -2.09
N LEU A 60 1.46 -4.64 -1.91
CA LEU A 60 0.63 -4.82 -0.73
C LEU A 60 -0.05 -6.18 -0.67
N ALA A 61 -0.50 -6.72 -1.81
CA ALA A 61 -1.06 -8.07 -1.89
C ALA A 61 -0.06 -9.11 -1.37
N GLN A 62 1.21 -9.03 -1.82
CA GLN A 62 2.29 -9.87 -1.32
C GLN A 62 2.58 -9.62 0.17
N GLN A 63 2.61 -8.37 0.62
CA GLN A 63 2.89 -8.08 2.02
C GLN A 63 1.78 -8.60 2.96
N PHE A 64 0.52 -8.56 2.55
CA PHE A 64 -0.60 -8.95 3.41
C PHE A 64 -1.05 -10.41 3.19
N ASP A 65 -0.36 -11.16 2.33
CA ASP A 65 -0.79 -12.48 1.83
C ASP A 65 -2.27 -12.43 1.40
N ALA A 66 -2.60 -11.46 0.57
CA ALA A 66 -3.93 -11.21 0.03
C ALA A 66 -3.90 -11.32 -1.51
N VAL A 67 -5.04 -11.63 -2.11
CA VAL A 67 -5.16 -11.62 -3.58
C VAL A 67 -5.18 -10.19 -4.12
N ASN A 68 -4.64 -9.96 -5.33
CA ASN A 68 -4.56 -8.62 -5.92
C ASN A 68 -5.93 -7.92 -6.01
N CYS A 69 -7.02 -8.65 -6.28
CA CYS A 69 -8.37 -8.10 -6.36
C CYS A 69 -8.92 -7.60 -5.01
N ASN A 70 -8.33 -8.06 -3.90
CA ASN A 70 -8.70 -7.64 -2.56
C ASN A 70 -7.96 -6.38 -2.10
N VAL A 71 -6.98 -5.90 -2.88
CA VAL A 71 -6.27 -4.66 -2.62
C VAL A 71 -6.80 -3.58 -3.55
N LYS A 72 -7.52 -2.60 -2.99
CA LYS A 72 -8.19 -1.55 -3.75
C LYS A 72 -7.75 -0.16 -3.30
N ILE A 73 -7.49 0.71 -4.27
CA ILE A 73 -7.32 2.14 -4.00
C ILE A 73 -8.72 2.74 -3.84
N VAL A 74 -9.07 3.14 -2.61
CA VAL A 74 -10.35 3.76 -2.28
C VAL A 74 -10.34 5.23 -2.69
N SER A 75 -9.22 5.92 -2.47
CA SER A 75 -9.04 7.33 -2.86
C SER A 75 -7.57 7.68 -3.07
N GLY A 76 -7.32 8.83 -3.72
CA GLY A 76 -5.98 9.35 -3.98
C GLY A 76 -5.24 8.64 -5.11
N ALA A 77 -5.93 8.05 -6.08
CA ALA A 77 -5.30 7.33 -7.19
C ALA A 77 -4.32 8.19 -8.02
N GLY A 78 -4.59 9.49 -8.13
CA GLY A 78 -3.71 10.50 -8.75
C GLY A 78 -2.74 11.18 -7.77
N ASP A 79 -2.93 10.96 -6.46
CA ASP A 79 -2.15 11.63 -5.41
C ASP A 79 -1.00 10.76 -4.92
N ARG A 80 -0.05 11.42 -4.24
CA ARG A 80 1.01 10.72 -3.50
C ARG A 80 0.48 10.08 -2.23
N VAL A 81 -0.66 10.51 -1.70
CA VAL A 81 -1.29 9.92 -0.52
C VAL A 81 -2.54 9.17 -0.96
N LYS A 82 -2.61 7.89 -0.65
CA LYS A 82 -3.66 6.98 -1.10
C LYS A 82 -4.32 6.31 0.09
N LEU A 83 -5.63 6.16 0.04
CA LEU A 83 -6.35 5.29 0.97
C LEU A 83 -6.51 3.92 0.31
N ILE A 84 -5.91 2.90 0.90
CA ILE A 84 -5.96 1.53 0.39
C ILE A 84 -6.84 0.68 1.30
N LYS A 85 -7.78 -0.05 0.71
CA LYS A 85 -8.51 -1.13 1.36
C LYS A 85 -7.85 -2.46 1.03
N ILE A 86 -7.61 -3.28 2.05
CA ILE A 86 -7.12 -4.65 1.90
C ILE A 86 -8.13 -5.57 2.57
N ILE A 87 -8.61 -6.57 1.84
CA ILE A 87 -9.51 -7.61 2.33
C ILE A 87 -8.73 -8.94 2.43
N LYS A 88 -8.87 -9.63 3.56
CA LYS A 88 -8.27 -10.93 3.81
C LYS A 88 -9.22 -12.05 3.40
#